data_AF-A0A8X7NNM2-F1
#
_entry.id   AF-A0A8X7NNM2-F1
#
_cell.length_a   1.000
_cell.length_b   1.000
_cell.length_c   1.000
_cell.angle_alpha   90.00
_cell.angle_beta   90.00
_cell.angle_gamma   90.00
#
_symmetry.space_group_name_H-M   'P 1'
#
loop_
_entity.id
_entity.type
_entity.pdbx_description
1 polymer ?
#
loop_
_entity_poly.entity_id
_entity_poly.type
_entity_poly.pdbx_seq_one_letter_code
_entity_poly.pdbx_strand_id
1 'polypeptide(L)'
;MPASNTEGVKAANPVHSQATSTPTESSPYNYTTEGKATILTPKKDEVFYNPIQQFNRDISTLSIIAYDQLRAEQNELKNKSKNKKRKLLGLTILEALSASGLRSCRYGLEIPNVYKIVANDLSPDAVASINRNIEHNQLIGKVVANQDDAIKFMASTTNKFNIVDLDPYGTASPFLDSAIQCIEEDGMLLVTCTDAAVLAGSGYPEKCFALYGGNNFGNSYINSETNHEVGIRLMLQSVAATAAKYKKSIEPMLSLSIDYYFRVWVKVKTSPIRVKNLASETMLTFGCNGCGHKIAQPLGIRNDNKYVYPKLVGQVSSHCQFCGSTFNVAGPMFVGPLHNQKFINKILQLNENCDKQTYKTSERIKGMLTLTQSELDSVPFFYNLNHLSSMFKSPPISIDEYSKAVGNMGYKLSLTHAKKNCIKSDIPWEKNLEIIRQWTIKQNKAYVEEMKSKFESEGSLNEKITEKLTKLEQDITYSPNLNEKSVGAQILNYLKKQELATDVAVDFDTSNEESDKISKLRKVKMVRYQENPTKNWGPMARPK
;
A
#
# COMPACT_ATOMS: atom_id res chain seq x y z
N MET A 1 12.06 -52.54 -65.54
CA MET A 1 13.38 -53.16 -65.85
C MET A 1 13.78 -52.72 -67.25
N PRO A 2 15.05 -52.38 -67.56
CA PRO A 2 16.18 -51.83 -66.78
C PRO A 2 16.31 -50.30 -67.04
N ALA A 3 16.82 -49.42 -66.17
CA ALA A 3 18.13 -49.30 -65.51
C ALA A 3 19.28 -48.87 -66.45
N SER A 4 19.69 -47.59 -66.36
CA SER A 4 21.10 -47.19 -66.45
C SER A 4 21.35 -45.87 -65.69
N ASN A 5 21.98 -46.04 -64.52
CA ASN A 5 22.82 -45.14 -63.70
C ASN A 5 23.71 -44.18 -64.53
N THR A 6 24.29 -43.06 -64.09
CA THR A 6 24.64 -42.36 -62.83
C THR A 6 25.24 -41.00 -63.31
N GLU A 7 25.20 -39.82 -62.69
CA GLU A 7 25.83 -39.31 -61.46
C GLU A 7 25.53 -37.78 -61.49
N GLY A 8 24.82 -37.18 -60.54
CA GLY A 8 25.39 -36.40 -59.43
C GLY A 8 25.91 -35.00 -59.81
N VAL A 9 25.22 -33.90 -59.41
CA VAL A 9 25.76 -32.64 -58.85
C VAL A 9 24.61 -31.78 -58.28
N LYS A 10 24.95 -31.03 -57.22
CA LYS A 10 24.16 -30.44 -56.14
C LYS A 10 23.21 -29.28 -56.51
N ALA A 11 22.20 -29.13 -55.65
CA ALA A 11 21.21 -28.07 -55.61
C ALA A 11 21.78 -26.67 -55.25
N ALA A 12 21.19 -25.63 -55.86
CA ALA A 12 21.22 -24.25 -55.39
C ALA A 12 19.80 -23.65 -55.49
N ASN A 13 19.36 -22.98 -54.40
CA ASN A 13 18.03 -22.42 -54.17
C ASN A 13 17.61 -21.33 -55.19
N PRO A 14 16.31 -21.15 -55.47
CA PRO A 14 15.80 -19.95 -56.11
C PRO A 14 15.57 -18.82 -55.08
N VAL A 15 16.00 -17.63 -55.47
CA VAL A 15 15.93 -16.36 -54.74
C VAL A 15 14.47 -15.91 -54.59
N HIS A 16 13.98 -15.79 -53.35
CA HIS A 16 12.79 -14.99 -53.05
C HIS A 16 13.20 -13.53 -52.92
N SER A 17 12.68 -12.69 -53.82
CA SER A 17 12.84 -11.24 -53.81
C SER A 17 12.21 -10.62 -52.56
N GLN A 18 13.04 -10.22 -51.61
CA GLN A 18 12.66 -9.24 -50.60
C GLN A 18 12.60 -7.87 -51.28
N ALA A 19 11.40 -7.31 -51.39
CA ALA A 19 11.23 -5.89 -51.65
C ALA A 19 11.65 -5.13 -50.39
N THR A 20 12.91 -4.69 -50.37
CA THR A 20 13.41 -3.69 -49.45
C THR A 20 12.82 -2.33 -49.83
N SER A 21 11.80 -1.89 -49.10
CA SER A 21 11.45 -0.48 -49.09
C SER A 21 12.52 0.28 -48.30
N THR A 22 13.21 1.16 -49.00
CA THR A 22 14.10 2.18 -48.43
C THR A 22 13.33 3.08 -47.44
N PRO A 23 13.95 3.51 -46.32
CA PRO A 23 13.29 4.35 -45.34
C PRO A 23 13.26 5.81 -45.83
N THR A 24 12.15 6.22 -46.41
CA THR A 24 11.83 7.64 -46.65
C THR A 24 11.00 8.18 -45.49
N GLU A 25 11.44 9.34 -44.98
CA GLU A 25 10.85 10.21 -43.94
C GLU A 25 11.04 9.77 -42.48
N SER A 26 11.79 10.59 -41.73
CA SER A 26 11.90 10.44 -40.28
C SER A 26 10.51 10.63 -39.65
N SER A 27 9.94 9.54 -39.12
CA SER A 27 8.63 9.58 -38.44
C SER A 27 8.51 10.81 -37.51
N PRO A 28 7.39 11.55 -37.54
CA PRO A 28 7.20 12.73 -36.69
C PRO A 28 7.01 12.37 -35.21
N TYR A 29 7.00 11.07 -34.88
CA TYR A 29 6.74 10.56 -33.54
C TYR A 29 7.96 9.90 -32.90
N ASN A 30 8.03 9.99 -31.57
CA ASN A 30 8.83 9.12 -30.72
C ASN A 30 8.02 7.88 -30.34
N TYR A 31 8.66 6.72 -30.35
CA TYR A 31 8.04 5.44 -30.00
C TYR A 31 8.48 5.05 -28.59
N THR A 32 7.52 4.76 -27.72
CA THR A 32 7.79 4.26 -26.37
C THR A 32 7.02 2.97 -26.14
N THR A 33 7.74 1.89 -25.85
CA THR A 33 7.14 0.58 -25.59
C THR A 33 7.14 0.29 -24.09
N GLU A 34 5.97 -0.03 -23.56
CA GLU A 34 5.79 -0.52 -22.19
C GLU A 34 4.84 -1.71 -22.18
N GLY A 35 5.26 -2.82 -21.56
CA GLY A 35 4.54 -4.07 -21.67
C GLY A 35 4.47 -4.49 -23.14
N LYS A 36 3.26 -4.81 -23.62
CA LYS A 36 3.03 -5.13 -25.03
C LYS A 36 2.64 -3.93 -25.88
N ALA A 37 2.35 -2.78 -25.26
CA ALA A 37 1.87 -1.60 -25.97
C ALA A 37 3.03 -0.71 -26.42
N THR A 38 2.92 -0.16 -27.62
CA THR A 38 3.80 0.91 -28.11
C THR A 38 2.99 2.16 -28.36
N ILE A 39 3.36 3.28 -27.72
CA ILE A 39 2.71 4.57 -27.92
C ILE A 39 3.56 5.52 -28.75
N LEU A 40 2.88 6.33 -29.56
CA LEU A 40 3.44 7.33 -30.47
C LEU A 40 3.20 8.72 -29.89
N THR A 41 4.27 9.37 -29.45
CA THR A 41 4.26 10.73 -28.90
C THR A 41 4.86 11.71 -29.89
N PRO A 42 4.29 12.93 -30.08
CA PRO A 42 4.91 13.93 -30.94
C PRO A 42 6.32 14.28 -30.46
N LYS A 43 7.28 14.48 -31.37
CA LYS A 43 8.67 14.82 -31.02
C LYS A 43 8.85 16.08 -30.16
N LYS A 44 7.86 16.98 -30.16
CA LYS A 44 7.87 18.24 -29.40
C LYS A 44 7.21 18.15 -28.02
N ASP A 45 6.53 17.04 -27.71
CA ASP A 45 5.75 16.87 -26.47
C ASP A 45 6.39 15.83 -25.55
N GLU A 46 7.05 16.30 -24.48
CA GLU A 46 7.67 15.42 -23.47
C GLU A 46 6.69 14.96 -22.38
N VAL A 47 5.44 15.42 -22.38
CA VAL A 47 4.59 15.46 -21.17
C VAL A 47 3.73 14.19 -20.95
N PHE A 48 3.61 13.29 -21.92
CA PHE A 48 2.56 12.26 -21.92
C PHE A 48 2.94 10.88 -21.35
N TYR A 49 4.21 10.64 -21.00
CA TYR A 49 4.68 9.35 -20.50
C TYR A 49 5.50 9.51 -19.23
N ASN A 50 5.05 8.85 -18.15
CA ASN A 50 5.80 8.76 -16.90
C ASN A 50 6.26 7.31 -16.67
N PRO A 51 7.56 6.99 -16.84
CA PRO A 51 8.08 5.64 -16.64
C PRO A 51 7.96 5.16 -15.19
N ILE A 52 7.89 6.09 -14.21
CA ILE A 52 7.76 5.74 -12.80
C ILE A 52 6.42 5.03 -12.53
N GLN A 53 5.40 5.31 -13.34
CA GLN A 53 4.08 4.69 -13.25
C GLN A 53 4.01 3.29 -13.88
N GLN A 54 5.12 2.75 -14.42
CA GLN A 54 5.15 1.38 -14.97
C GLN A 54 4.75 0.34 -13.92
N PHE A 55 5.19 0.49 -12.66
CA PHE A 55 4.79 -0.40 -11.57
C PHE A 55 3.26 -0.37 -11.36
N ASN A 56 2.63 0.82 -11.38
CA ASN A 56 1.18 0.98 -11.26
C ASN A 56 0.44 0.24 -12.39
N ARG A 57 0.92 0.39 -13.63
CA ARG A 57 0.31 -0.24 -14.80
C ARG A 57 0.49 -1.76 -14.79
N ASP A 58 1.70 -2.26 -14.51
CA ASP A 58 1.99 -3.70 -14.40
C ASP A 58 1.09 -4.36 -13.32
N ILE A 59 1.08 -3.80 -12.11
CA ILE A 59 0.28 -4.38 -11.01
C ILE A 59 -1.23 -4.24 -11.28
N SER A 60 -1.68 -3.16 -11.92
CA SER A 60 -3.09 -3.00 -12.30
C SER A 60 -3.52 -4.06 -13.32
N THR A 61 -2.71 -4.34 -14.35
CA THR A 61 -2.99 -5.41 -15.32
C THR A 61 -3.12 -6.76 -14.63
N LEU A 62 -2.13 -7.15 -13.80
CA LEU A 62 -2.18 -8.42 -13.07
C LEU A 62 -3.36 -8.49 -12.09
N SER A 63 -3.70 -7.38 -11.45
CA SER A 63 -4.85 -7.27 -10.54
C SER A 63 -6.18 -7.46 -11.26
N ILE A 64 -6.34 -6.93 -12.47
CA ILE A 64 -7.56 -7.13 -13.27
C ILE A 64 -7.67 -8.58 -13.75
N ILE A 65 -6.56 -9.20 -14.15
CA ILE A 65 -6.53 -10.63 -14.50
C ILE A 65 -6.90 -11.49 -13.28
N ALA A 66 -6.35 -11.18 -12.10
CA ALA A 66 -6.69 -11.86 -10.85
C ALA A 66 -8.19 -11.73 -10.53
N TYR A 67 -8.74 -10.53 -10.67
CA TYR A 67 -10.16 -10.26 -10.47
C TYR A 67 -11.03 -11.09 -11.43
N ASP A 68 -10.71 -11.13 -12.72
CA ASP A 68 -11.48 -11.89 -13.71
C ASP A 68 -11.47 -13.39 -13.42
N GLN A 69 -10.31 -13.95 -13.05
CA GLN A 69 -10.20 -15.35 -12.68
C GLN A 69 -11.03 -15.68 -11.42
N LEU A 70 -10.98 -14.83 -10.39
CA LEU A 70 -11.78 -15.01 -9.18
C LEU A 70 -13.29 -14.86 -9.45
N ARG A 71 -13.67 -13.94 -10.34
CA ARG A 71 -15.05 -13.74 -10.81
C ARG A 71 -15.55 -14.99 -11.55
N ALA A 72 -14.72 -15.58 -12.41
CA ALA A 72 -15.03 -16.83 -13.10
C ALA A 72 -15.21 -18.00 -12.13
N GLU A 73 -14.27 -18.20 -11.19
CA GLU A 73 -14.36 -19.21 -10.12
C GLU A 73 -15.68 -19.09 -9.34
N GLN A 74 -16.06 -17.87 -8.93
CA GLN A 74 -17.31 -17.63 -8.21
C GLN A 74 -18.55 -17.93 -9.05
N ASN A 75 -18.53 -17.61 -10.35
CA ASN A 75 -19.64 -17.90 -11.25
C ASN A 75 -19.81 -19.41 -11.46
N GLU A 76 -18.71 -20.16 -11.58
CA GLU A 76 -18.74 -21.62 -11.68
C GLU A 76 -19.33 -22.27 -10.42
N LEU A 77 -18.95 -21.80 -9.23
CA LEU A 77 -19.52 -22.28 -7.97
C LEU A 77 -21.03 -22.00 -7.89
N LYS A 78 -21.48 -20.79 -8.28
CA LYS A 78 -22.90 -20.43 -8.33
C LYS A 78 -23.67 -21.28 -9.36
N ASN A 79 -23.06 -21.55 -10.52
CA ASN A 79 -23.64 -22.37 -11.57
C ASN A 79 -23.85 -23.81 -11.11
N LYS A 80 -22.84 -24.42 -10.46
CA LYS A 80 -22.92 -25.75 -9.84
C LYS A 80 -24.02 -25.79 -8.78
N SER A 81 -24.08 -24.80 -7.89
CA SER A 81 -25.09 -24.74 -6.83
C SER A 81 -26.53 -24.58 -7.35
N LYS A 82 -26.73 -23.88 -8.48
CA LYS A 82 -28.06 -23.59 -9.02
C LYS A 82 -28.47 -24.46 -10.21
N ASN A 83 -27.69 -25.49 -10.59
CA ASN A 83 -27.87 -26.26 -11.82
C ASN A 83 -28.10 -25.38 -13.06
N LYS A 84 -27.39 -24.24 -13.15
CA LYS A 84 -27.46 -23.30 -14.28
C LYS A 84 -26.10 -23.23 -14.98
N LYS A 85 -26.09 -22.94 -16.28
CA LYS A 85 -24.85 -22.69 -17.05
C LYS A 85 -24.85 -21.26 -17.58
N ARG A 86 -24.67 -20.27 -16.69
CA ARG A 86 -24.49 -18.87 -17.12
C ARG A 86 -23.04 -18.64 -17.52
N LYS A 87 -22.79 -18.34 -18.80
CA LYS A 87 -21.47 -17.90 -19.27
C LYS A 87 -21.24 -16.44 -18.87
N LEU A 88 -20.06 -16.11 -18.35
CA LEU A 88 -19.69 -14.72 -18.11
C LEU A 88 -19.34 -14.05 -19.45
N LEU A 89 -19.78 -12.80 -19.59
CA LEU A 89 -19.29 -11.93 -20.65
C LEU A 89 -17.89 -11.43 -20.28
N GLY A 90 -17.10 -11.14 -21.32
CA GLY A 90 -15.79 -10.49 -21.17
C GLY A 90 -15.91 -9.14 -20.47
N LEU A 91 -14.79 -8.65 -19.93
CA LEU A 91 -14.75 -7.44 -19.14
C LEU A 91 -15.08 -6.19 -19.97
N THR A 92 -15.96 -5.36 -19.43
CA THR A 92 -16.05 -3.94 -19.80
C THR A 92 -15.19 -3.11 -18.86
N ILE A 93 -14.27 -2.33 -19.42
CA ILE A 93 -13.30 -1.54 -18.65
C ILE A 93 -13.44 -0.07 -19.06
N LEU A 94 -13.42 0.82 -18.08
CA LEU A 94 -13.29 2.27 -18.28
C LEU A 94 -11.96 2.75 -17.70
N GLU A 95 -11.13 3.36 -18.52
CA GLU A 95 -10.08 4.26 -18.07
C GLU A 95 -10.63 5.69 -18.19
N ALA A 96 -10.91 6.33 -17.05
CA ALA A 96 -11.65 7.59 -17.04
C ALA A 96 -10.80 8.81 -17.49
N LEU A 97 -9.48 8.74 -17.29
CA LEU A 97 -8.50 9.77 -17.65
C LEU A 97 -7.32 9.12 -18.37
N SER A 98 -7.41 8.98 -19.70
CA SER A 98 -6.53 8.12 -20.48
C SER A 98 -5.23 8.77 -20.96
N ALA A 99 -5.15 10.09 -21.08
CA ALA A 99 -4.03 10.79 -21.68
C ALA A 99 -3.63 10.18 -23.04
N SER A 100 -2.49 9.48 -23.13
CA SER A 100 -2.05 8.80 -24.36
C SER A 100 -2.81 7.50 -24.68
N GLY A 101 -3.60 6.98 -23.75
CA GLY A 101 -4.26 5.68 -23.86
C GLY A 101 -3.36 4.47 -23.59
N LEU A 102 -2.12 4.68 -23.12
CA LEU A 102 -1.15 3.61 -22.87
C LEU A 102 -1.73 2.49 -22.01
N ARG A 103 -2.39 2.83 -20.89
CA ARG A 103 -2.97 1.85 -19.96
C ARG A 103 -4.10 1.08 -20.63
N SER A 104 -5.01 1.74 -21.34
CA SER A 104 -6.03 1.09 -22.16
C SER A 104 -5.45 0.16 -23.23
N CYS A 105 -4.39 0.57 -23.92
CA CYS A 105 -3.71 -0.28 -24.90
C CYS A 105 -3.11 -1.52 -24.24
N ARG A 106 -2.43 -1.36 -23.11
CA ARG A 106 -1.91 -2.48 -22.31
C ARG A 106 -3.02 -3.42 -21.87
N TYR A 107 -4.12 -2.90 -21.34
CA TYR A 107 -5.29 -3.72 -20.98
C TYR A 107 -5.84 -4.49 -22.18
N GLY A 108 -5.90 -3.86 -23.36
CA GLY A 108 -6.35 -4.50 -24.59
C GLY A 108 -5.45 -5.64 -25.06
N LEU A 109 -4.13 -5.53 -24.86
CA LEU A 109 -3.14 -6.52 -25.32
C LEU A 109 -2.81 -7.60 -24.28
N GLU A 110 -2.91 -7.28 -23.00
CA GLU A 110 -2.37 -8.10 -21.91
C GLU A 110 -3.45 -8.83 -21.11
N ILE A 111 -4.69 -8.33 -21.10
CA ILE A 111 -5.82 -8.96 -20.38
C ILE A 111 -6.60 -9.87 -21.36
N PRO A 112 -6.66 -11.19 -21.14
CA PRO A 112 -7.23 -12.13 -22.12
C PRO A 112 -8.72 -11.88 -22.42
N ASN A 113 -9.55 -11.74 -21.38
CA ASN A 113 -11.01 -11.76 -21.50
C ASN A 113 -11.64 -10.37 -21.49
N VAL A 114 -11.12 -9.44 -22.29
CA VAL A 114 -11.70 -8.10 -22.44
C VAL A 114 -12.71 -8.08 -23.57
N TYR A 115 -13.94 -7.63 -23.28
CA TYR A 115 -14.96 -7.36 -24.29
C TYR A 115 -14.78 -5.97 -24.91
N LYS A 116 -14.68 -4.94 -24.07
CA LYS A 116 -14.55 -3.54 -24.52
C LYS A 116 -13.82 -2.70 -23.49
N ILE A 117 -12.93 -1.82 -23.95
CA ILE A 117 -12.30 -0.78 -23.15
C ILE A 117 -12.73 0.58 -23.67
N VAL A 118 -13.17 1.46 -22.80
CA VAL A 118 -13.36 2.88 -23.10
C VAL A 118 -12.18 3.66 -22.52
N ALA A 119 -11.45 4.34 -23.41
CA ALA A 119 -10.35 5.23 -23.07
C ALA A 119 -10.86 6.67 -23.17
N ASN A 120 -11.21 7.27 -22.03
CA ASN A 120 -11.81 8.61 -21.99
C ASN A 120 -10.76 9.68 -21.70
N ASP A 121 -10.81 10.79 -22.42
CA ASP A 121 -10.08 12.00 -22.04
C ASP A 121 -10.88 13.27 -22.39
N LEU A 122 -10.62 14.36 -21.67
CA LEU A 122 -11.25 15.65 -21.92
C LEU A 122 -10.62 16.33 -23.16
N SER A 123 -9.31 16.15 -23.35
CA SER A 123 -8.56 16.84 -24.39
C SER A 123 -8.77 16.20 -25.76
N PRO A 124 -9.15 16.99 -26.80
CA PRO A 124 -9.20 16.50 -28.18
C PRO A 124 -7.86 15.92 -28.65
N ASP A 125 -6.73 16.53 -28.25
CA ASP A 125 -5.39 16.08 -28.61
C ASP A 125 -5.03 14.75 -27.96
N ALA A 126 -5.44 14.57 -26.70
CA ALA A 126 -5.31 13.28 -26.01
C ALA A 126 -6.12 12.20 -26.74
N VAL A 127 -7.36 12.49 -27.13
CA VAL A 127 -8.21 11.56 -27.88
C VAL A 127 -7.63 11.23 -29.27
N ALA A 128 -7.05 12.21 -29.96
CA ALA A 128 -6.31 11.97 -31.20
C ALA A 128 -5.08 11.05 -30.96
N SER A 129 -4.36 11.24 -29.85
CA SER A 129 -3.27 10.35 -29.44
C SER A 129 -3.76 8.93 -29.13
N ILE A 130 -4.88 8.80 -28.41
CA ILE A 130 -5.51 7.51 -28.09
C ILE A 130 -5.86 6.78 -29.39
N ASN A 131 -6.57 7.43 -30.33
CA ASN A 131 -6.94 6.81 -31.60
C ASN A 131 -5.71 6.31 -32.39
N ARG A 132 -4.68 7.15 -32.51
CA ARG A 132 -3.40 6.77 -33.16
C ARG A 132 -2.77 5.54 -32.51
N ASN A 133 -2.76 5.49 -31.17
CA ASN A 133 -2.18 4.38 -30.43
C ASN A 133 -3.05 3.11 -30.53
N ILE A 134 -4.38 3.23 -30.58
CA ILE A 134 -5.29 2.11 -30.83
C ILE A 134 -5.00 1.49 -32.20
N GLU A 135 -4.88 2.31 -33.24
CA GLU A 135 -4.57 1.86 -34.60
C GLU A 135 -3.20 1.18 -34.66
N HIS A 136 -2.16 1.82 -34.11
CA HIS A 136 -0.80 1.28 -34.11
C HIS A 136 -0.70 -0.08 -33.41
N ASN A 137 -1.42 -0.25 -32.30
CA ASN A 137 -1.44 -1.51 -31.54
C ASN A 137 -2.48 -2.51 -32.05
N GLN A 138 -3.19 -2.23 -33.15
CA GLN A 138 -4.20 -3.11 -33.75
C GLN A 138 -5.36 -3.45 -32.79
N LEU A 139 -5.80 -2.46 -32.01
CA LEU A 139 -6.83 -2.61 -30.98
C LEU A 139 -8.21 -2.06 -31.40
N ILE A 140 -8.38 -1.75 -32.69
CA ILE A 140 -9.63 -1.23 -33.26
C ILE A 140 -10.79 -2.18 -32.92
N GLY A 141 -11.89 -1.62 -32.43
CA GLY A 141 -13.09 -2.37 -32.01
C GLY A 141 -13.01 -2.96 -30.59
N LYS A 142 -11.81 -3.16 -30.03
CA LYS A 142 -11.62 -3.61 -28.64
C LYS A 142 -11.42 -2.44 -27.67
N VAL A 143 -10.63 -1.45 -28.06
CA VAL A 143 -10.45 -0.19 -27.34
C VAL A 143 -11.14 0.92 -28.13
N VAL A 144 -11.90 1.77 -27.45
CA VAL A 144 -12.65 2.87 -28.05
C VAL A 144 -12.28 4.16 -27.34
N ALA A 145 -11.77 5.13 -28.08
CA ALA A 145 -11.52 6.48 -27.57
C ALA A 145 -12.85 7.23 -27.33
N ASN A 146 -12.93 8.01 -26.26
CA ASN A 146 -14.06 8.89 -25.99
C ASN A 146 -13.55 10.28 -25.59
N GLN A 147 -14.15 11.33 -26.16
CA GLN A 147 -13.86 12.72 -25.79
C GLN A 147 -14.98 13.29 -24.94
N ASP A 148 -14.81 13.30 -23.62
CA ASP A 148 -15.76 13.95 -22.72
C ASP A 148 -15.11 14.23 -21.36
N ASP A 149 -15.75 15.11 -20.59
CA ASP A 149 -15.45 15.22 -19.17
C ASP A 149 -15.76 13.89 -18.46
N ALA A 150 -14.81 13.41 -17.66
CA ALA A 150 -14.90 12.10 -17.03
C ALA A 150 -16.09 11.98 -16.06
N ILE A 151 -16.40 13.04 -15.31
CA ILE A 151 -17.53 13.06 -14.36
C ILE A 151 -18.83 12.98 -15.14
N LYS A 152 -18.97 13.80 -16.19
CA LYS A 152 -20.14 13.83 -17.07
C LYS A 152 -20.34 12.48 -17.76
N PHE A 153 -19.31 11.95 -18.42
CA PHE A 153 -19.39 10.66 -19.11
C PHE A 153 -19.84 9.53 -18.18
N MET A 154 -19.20 9.41 -17.01
CA MET A 154 -19.55 8.38 -16.03
C MET A 154 -20.96 8.56 -15.47
N ALA A 155 -21.43 9.80 -15.29
CA ALA A 155 -22.77 10.08 -14.77
C ALA A 155 -23.87 9.86 -15.82
N SER A 156 -23.61 10.13 -17.10
CA SER A 156 -24.61 10.06 -18.17
C SER A 156 -24.63 8.73 -18.92
N THR A 157 -23.58 7.91 -18.83
CA THR A 157 -23.51 6.63 -19.53
C THR A 157 -24.50 5.61 -18.97
N THR A 158 -25.20 4.91 -19.86
CA THR A 158 -26.05 3.77 -19.51
C THR A 158 -25.24 2.46 -19.38
N ASN A 159 -24.00 2.46 -19.86
CA ASN A 159 -23.11 1.30 -19.77
C ASN A 159 -22.63 1.09 -18.34
N LYS A 160 -22.53 -0.17 -17.93
CA LYS A 160 -21.87 -0.57 -16.69
C LYS A 160 -20.51 -1.18 -16.97
N PHE A 161 -19.55 -0.87 -16.11
CA PHE A 161 -18.17 -1.30 -16.25
C PHE A 161 -17.79 -2.29 -15.15
N ASN A 162 -17.22 -3.43 -15.54
CA ASN A 162 -16.66 -4.37 -14.57
C ASN A 162 -15.45 -3.78 -13.86
N ILE A 163 -14.68 -2.94 -14.56
CA ILE A 163 -13.51 -2.23 -14.04
C ILE A 163 -13.68 -0.74 -14.34
N VAL A 164 -13.52 0.10 -13.33
CA VAL A 164 -13.36 1.56 -13.49
C VAL A 164 -12.02 1.95 -12.92
N ASP A 165 -11.16 2.57 -13.72
CA ASP A 165 -9.84 3.03 -13.31
C ASP A 165 -9.78 4.56 -13.28
N LEU A 166 -9.57 5.11 -12.08
CA LEU A 166 -9.38 6.53 -11.81
C LEU A 166 -7.91 6.79 -11.52
N ASP A 167 -7.21 7.44 -12.45
CA ASP A 167 -5.79 7.79 -12.34
C ASP A 167 -5.52 9.28 -12.66
N PRO A 168 -6.13 10.23 -11.92
CA PRO A 168 -5.96 11.65 -12.19
C PRO A 168 -4.63 12.21 -11.65
N TYR A 169 -4.24 13.38 -12.19
CA TYR A 169 -3.23 14.22 -11.56
C TYR A 169 -3.77 14.89 -10.28
N GLY A 170 -3.21 14.53 -9.14
CA GLY A 170 -3.65 14.96 -7.81
C GLY A 170 -4.63 13.96 -7.19
N THR A 171 -5.86 14.41 -6.93
CA THR A 171 -6.87 13.66 -6.18
C THR A 171 -7.91 13.02 -7.09
N ALA A 172 -8.42 11.86 -6.69
CA ALA A 172 -9.56 11.19 -7.33
C ALA A 172 -10.92 11.52 -6.70
N SER A 173 -10.94 12.28 -5.60
CA SER A 173 -12.17 12.56 -4.84
C SER A 173 -13.35 13.08 -5.71
N PRO A 174 -13.16 14.05 -6.63
CA PRO A 174 -14.26 14.56 -7.45
C PRO A 174 -14.93 13.53 -8.37
N PHE A 175 -14.24 12.43 -8.68
CA PHE A 175 -14.70 11.42 -9.64
C PHE A 175 -15.46 10.26 -8.97
N LEU A 176 -15.43 10.17 -7.63
CA LEU A 176 -15.92 9.01 -6.89
C LEU A 176 -17.42 8.77 -7.06
N ASP A 177 -18.25 9.81 -6.97
CA ASP A 177 -19.71 9.67 -7.06
C ASP A 177 -20.14 9.11 -8.43
N SER A 178 -19.57 9.61 -9.53
CA SER A 178 -19.89 9.11 -10.87
C SER A 178 -19.33 7.71 -11.13
N ALA A 179 -18.11 7.42 -10.67
CA ALA A 179 -17.49 6.10 -10.80
C ALA A 179 -18.29 5.00 -10.08
N ILE A 180 -18.75 5.28 -8.85
CA ILE A 180 -19.61 4.37 -8.08
C ILE A 180 -20.95 4.12 -8.78
N GLN A 181 -21.45 5.06 -9.56
CA GLN A 181 -22.72 4.90 -10.27
C GLN A 181 -22.56 4.07 -11.56
N CYS A 182 -21.48 4.23 -12.32
CA CYS A 182 -21.25 3.48 -13.56
C CYS A 182 -20.57 2.11 -13.37
N ILE A 183 -20.07 1.79 -12.17
CA ILE A 183 -19.52 0.46 -11.89
C ILE A 183 -20.63 -0.61 -11.82
N GLU A 184 -20.34 -1.76 -12.43
CA GLU A 184 -21.19 -2.96 -12.43
C GLU A 184 -21.26 -3.61 -11.05
N GLU A 185 -22.30 -4.43 -10.81
CA GLU A 185 -22.42 -5.25 -9.62
C GLU A 185 -21.23 -6.20 -9.46
N ASP A 186 -20.68 -6.27 -8.25
CA ASP A 186 -19.44 -6.99 -7.92
C ASP A 186 -18.20 -6.49 -8.71
N GLY A 187 -18.27 -5.31 -9.36
CA GLY A 187 -17.17 -4.70 -10.11
C GLY A 187 -16.02 -4.19 -9.25
N MET A 188 -14.86 -3.93 -9.86
CA MET A 188 -13.66 -3.42 -9.18
C MET A 188 -13.33 -1.99 -9.61
N LEU A 189 -13.29 -1.09 -8.63
CA LEU A 189 -12.86 0.29 -8.75
C LEU A 189 -11.37 0.39 -8.39
N LEU A 190 -10.58 0.97 -9.26
CA LEU A 190 -9.17 1.27 -9.01
C LEU A 190 -9.02 2.78 -8.86
N VAL A 191 -8.42 3.22 -7.75
CA VAL A 191 -8.30 4.66 -7.44
C VAL A 191 -6.85 4.99 -7.13
N THR A 192 -6.25 5.89 -7.91
CA THR A 192 -4.97 6.52 -7.62
C THR A 192 -5.17 7.93 -7.06
N CYS A 193 -4.41 8.30 -6.03
CA CYS A 193 -4.22 9.69 -5.60
C CYS A 193 -2.72 9.99 -5.52
N THR A 194 -2.25 11.02 -6.21
CA THR A 194 -0.84 11.48 -6.24
C THR A 194 -0.60 12.70 -5.36
N ASP A 195 -1.63 13.22 -4.68
CA ASP A 195 -1.56 14.36 -3.77
C ASP A 195 -1.13 13.96 -2.35
N ALA A 196 -0.02 13.24 -2.23
CA ALA A 196 0.49 12.76 -0.94
C ALA A 196 0.76 13.89 0.07
N ALA A 197 1.04 15.10 -0.39
CA ALA A 197 1.15 16.28 0.48
C ALA A 197 -0.15 16.59 1.25
N VAL A 198 -1.31 16.25 0.69
CA VAL A 198 -2.63 16.44 1.31
C VAL A 198 -2.97 15.26 2.22
N LEU A 199 -2.83 14.03 1.73
CA LEU A 199 -3.20 12.81 2.48
C LEU A 199 -2.21 12.47 3.60
N ALA A 200 -0.92 12.68 3.38
CA ALA A 200 0.17 12.24 4.26
C ALA A 200 1.15 13.35 4.68
N GLY A 201 0.97 14.58 4.18
CA GLY A 201 1.74 15.74 4.62
C GLY A 201 1.16 16.40 5.88
N SER A 202 1.77 17.51 6.30
CA SER A 202 1.37 18.26 7.50
C SER A 202 0.76 19.63 7.20
N GLY A 203 0.77 20.07 5.94
CA GLY A 203 0.54 21.47 5.57
C GLY A 203 -0.86 21.83 5.04
N TYR A 204 -1.75 20.86 4.84
CA TYR A 204 -3.04 21.09 4.17
C TYR A 204 -4.25 20.41 4.86
N PRO A 205 -4.48 20.65 6.17
CA PRO A 205 -5.60 20.04 6.89
C PRO A 205 -6.97 20.41 6.29
N GLU A 206 -7.17 21.68 5.90
CA GLU A 206 -8.41 22.14 5.28
C GLU A 206 -8.71 21.42 3.97
N LYS A 207 -7.69 21.21 3.14
CA LYS A 207 -7.81 20.49 1.87
C LYS A 207 -8.00 19.00 2.06
N CYS A 208 -7.32 18.41 3.05
CA CYS A 208 -7.47 17.00 3.41
C CYS A 208 -8.92 16.71 3.80
N PHE A 209 -9.47 17.50 4.71
CA PHE A 209 -10.86 17.36 5.14
C PHE A 209 -11.86 17.60 4.01
N ALA A 210 -11.66 18.66 3.20
CA ALA A 210 -12.56 18.99 2.10
C ALA A 210 -12.62 17.90 1.02
N LEU A 211 -11.48 17.26 0.70
CA LEU A 211 -11.41 16.24 -0.35
C LEU A 211 -11.79 14.85 0.16
N TYR A 212 -11.43 14.48 1.39
CA TYR A 212 -11.54 13.09 1.86
C TYR A 212 -12.55 12.88 2.99
N GLY A 213 -13.10 13.96 3.56
CA GLY A 213 -14.08 13.89 4.65
C GLY A 213 -13.48 13.54 6.01
N GLY A 214 -12.15 13.63 6.15
CA GLY A 214 -11.40 13.36 7.37
C GLY A 214 -10.00 13.97 7.32
N ASN A 215 -9.32 14.02 8.45
CA ASN A 215 -7.97 14.59 8.57
C ASN A 215 -6.93 13.54 8.92
N ASN A 216 -5.68 13.79 8.53
CA ASN A 216 -4.53 13.10 9.11
C ASN A 216 -4.12 13.73 10.45
N PHE A 217 -2.99 13.32 11.03
CA PHE A 217 -2.55 13.83 12.32
C PHE A 217 -1.86 15.22 12.23
N GLY A 218 -1.78 15.83 11.05
CA GLY A 218 -1.29 17.18 10.82
C GLY A 218 0.22 17.35 11.08
N ASN A 219 0.61 18.54 11.56
CA ASN A 219 1.98 18.82 11.95
C ASN A 219 2.31 18.23 13.34
N SER A 220 2.31 16.92 13.42
CA SER A 220 2.62 16.18 14.65
C SER A 220 3.61 15.07 14.40
N TYR A 221 4.29 14.67 15.47
CA TYR A 221 5.18 13.53 15.45
C TYR A 221 4.47 12.26 14.96
N ILE A 222 3.28 11.96 15.50
CA ILE A 222 2.53 10.75 15.14
C ILE A 222 2.13 10.72 13.66
N ASN A 223 1.95 11.89 13.03
CA ASN A 223 1.75 11.98 11.58
C ASN A 223 2.96 11.42 10.82
N SER A 224 4.18 11.88 11.15
CA SER A 224 5.40 11.44 10.47
C SER A 224 5.64 9.92 10.54
N GLU A 225 4.99 9.25 11.49
CA GLU A 225 5.10 7.82 11.73
C GLU A 225 4.02 6.99 11.08
N THR A 226 2.84 7.53 10.80
CA THR A 226 1.68 6.73 10.35
C THR A 226 0.96 7.30 9.14
N ASN A 227 1.42 8.42 8.62
CA ASN A 227 0.81 9.18 7.52
C ASN A 227 0.48 8.34 6.28
N HIS A 228 1.35 7.42 5.86
CA HIS A 228 1.12 6.59 4.69
C HIS A 228 -0.10 5.68 4.85
N GLU A 229 -0.28 5.04 6.01
CA GLU A 229 -1.46 4.23 6.26
C GLU A 229 -2.71 5.08 6.54
N VAL A 230 -2.56 6.22 7.21
CA VAL A 230 -3.64 7.20 7.39
C VAL A 230 -4.18 7.65 6.02
N GLY A 231 -3.32 7.97 5.06
CA GLY A 231 -3.71 8.36 3.71
C GLY A 231 -4.53 7.28 2.99
N ILE A 232 -4.10 6.02 3.08
CA ILE A 232 -4.84 4.87 2.55
C ILE A 232 -6.23 4.78 3.20
N ARG A 233 -6.31 4.87 4.53
CA ARG A 233 -7.56 4.73 5.29
C ARG A 233 -8.53 5.88 5.04
N LEU A 234 -8.04 7.11 4.83
CA LEU A 234 -8.85 8.25 4.43
C LEU A 234 -9.41 8.06 3.02
N MET A 235 -8.60 7.59 2.08
CA MET A 235 -9.08 7.32 0.72
C MET A 235 -10.14 6.21 0.70
N LEU A 236 -9.91 5.10 1.42
CA LEU A 236 -10.91 4.04 1.56
C LEU A 236 -12.21 4.54 2.22
N GLN A 237 -12.11 5.40 3.23
CA GLN A 237 -13.29 5.98 3.88
C GLN A 237 -14.07 6.88 2.92
N SER A 238 -13.39 7.69 2.12
CA SER A 238 -14.02 8.54 1.10
C SER A 238 -14.81 7.68 0.10
N VAL A 239 -14.19 6.59 -0.40
CA VAL A 239 -14.88 5.64 -1.31
C VAL A 239 -16.05 4.95 -0.60
N ALA A 240 -15.88 4.49 0.65
CA ALA A 240 -16.92 3.81 1.42
C ALA A 240 -18.13 4.71 1.70
N ALA A 241 -17.88 5.95 2.13
CA ALA A 241 -18.90 6.94 2.43
C ALA A 241 -19.67 7.34 1.16
N THR A 242 -18.98 7.51 0.03
CA THR A 242 -19.64 7.77 -1.26
C THR A 242 -20.46 6.57 -1.72
N ALA A 243 -19.92 5.34 -1.67
CA ALA A 243 -20.65 4.13 -2.03
C ALA A 243 -21.95 3.95 -1.23
N ALA A 244 -21.90 4.23 0.08
CA ALA A 244 -23.04 4.09 0.98
C ALA A 244 -24.24 4.94 0.58
N LYS A 245 -24.03 6.17 0.08
CA LYS A 245 -25.10 7.06 -0.43
C LYS A 245 -25.92 6.39 -1.53
N TYR A 246 -25.29 5.51 -2.30
CA TYR A 246 -25.88 4.76 -3.41
C TYR A 246 -26.26 3.32 -3.04
N LYS A 247 -26.40 3.01 -1.74
CA LYS A 247 -26.73 1.66 -1.23
C LYS A 247 -25.69 0.59 -1.58
N LYS A 248 -24.47 1.00 -1.90
CA LYS A 248 -23.33 0.14 -2.23
C LYS A 248 -22.37 0.06 -1.05
N SER A 249 -21.81 -1.11 -0.82
CA SER A 249 -20.74 -1.36 0.15
C SER A 249 -19.44 -1.66 -0.58
N ILE A 250 -18.31 -1.44 0.10
CA ILE A 250 -16.99 -1.70 -0.44
C ILE A 250 -16.31 -2.90 0.23
N GLU A 251 -15.40 -3.53 -0.50
CA GLU A 251 -14.44 -4.48 0.02
C GLU A 251 -13.05 -4.10 -0.52
N PRO A 252 -12.15 -3.60 0.32
CA PRO A 252 -10.76 -3.38 -0.07
C PRO A 252 -10.11 -4.70 -0.49
N MET A 253 -9.60 -4.73 -1.72
CA MET A 253 -8.97 -5.91 -2.33
C MET A 253 -7.45 -5.84 -2.18
N LEU A 254 -6.89 -4.64 -2.39
CA LEU A 254 -5.47 -4.32 -2.25
C LEU A 254 -5.37 -2.82 -2.00
N SER A 255 -4.46 -2.37 -1.14
CA SER A 255 -4.29 -0.96 -0.81
C SER A 255 -2.82 -0.66 -0.60
N LEU A 256 -2.23 0.23 -1.38
CA LEU A 256 -0.78 0.44 -1.39
C LEU A 256 -0.43 1.92 -1.30
N SER A 257 0.55 2.23 -0.45
CA SER A 257 1.32 3.49 -0.51
C SER A 257 2.60 3.21 -1.28
N ILE A 258 2.77 3.84 -2.44
CA ILE A 258 3.84 3.53 -3.39
C ILE A 258 4.56 4.82 -3.78
N ASP A 259 5.82 4.94 -3.41
CA ASP A 259 6.66 6.10 -3.69
C ASP A 259 5.98 7.42 -3.25
N TYR A 260 5.32 8.11 -4.19
CA TYR A 260 4.63 9.39 -3.98
C TYR A 260 3.11 9.33 -4.20
N TYR A 261 2.52 8.15 -4.37
CA TYR A 261 1.08 8.00 -4.62
C TYR A 261 0.44 6.88 -3.80
N PHE A 262 -0.87 7.00 -3.62
CA PHE A 262 -1.72 5.99 -3.01
C PHE A 262 -2.53 5.30 -4.10
N ARG A 263 -2.67 3.98 -4.00
CA ARG A 263 -3.47 3.18 -4.94
C ARG A 263 -4.29 2.16 -4.18
N VAL A 264 -5.61 2.13 -4.42
CA VAL A 264 -6.50 1.11 -3.86
C VAL A 264 -7.28 0.42 -4.96
N TRP A 265 -7.52 -0.88 -4.75
CA TRP A 265 -8.42 -1.71 -5.52
C TRP A 265 -9.58 -2.06 -4.61
N VAL A 266 -10.79 -1.68 -5.02
CA VAL A 266 -11.98 -1.79 -4.19
C VAL A 266 -13.05 -2.52 -4.98
N LYS A 267 -13.51 -3.65 -4.47
CA LYS A 267 -14.69 -4.32 -5.03
C LYS A 267 -15.94 -3.63 -4.49
N VAL A 268 -16.86 -3.27 -5.37
CA VAL A 268 -18.09 -2.54 -5.05
C VAL A 268 -19.29 -3.44 -5.27
N LYS A 269 -20.19 -3.48 -4.28
CA LYS A 269 -21.35 -4.36 -4.30
C LYS A 269 -22.61 -3.64 -3.84
N THR A 270 -23.72 -3.83 -4.53
CA THR A 270 -25.02 -3.34 -4.04
C THR A 270 -25.46 -4.18 -2.85
N SER A 271 -25.40 -3.59 -1.66
CA SER A 271 -25.75 -4.28 -0.42
C SER A 271 -26.26 -3.28 0.62
N PRO A 272 -27.56 -2.93 0.56
CA PRO A 272 -28.17 -2.02 1.54
C PRO A 272 -28.00 -2.50 2.99
N ILE A 273 -27.89 -3.82 3.19
CA ILE A 273 -27.65 -4.42 4.51
C ILE A 273 -26.22 -4.11 4.98
N ARG A 274 -25.20 -4.34 4.14
CA ARG A 274 -23.80 -4.11 4.52
C ARG A 274 -23.48 -2.62 4.68
N VAL A 275 -24.18 -1.73 3.98
CA VAL A 275 -24.05 -0.27 4.16
C VAL A 275 -24.27 0.16 5.61
N LYS A 276 -25.13 -0.54 6.36
CA LYS A 276 -25.37 -0.23 7.78
C LYS A 276 -24.13 -0.43 8.66
N ASN A 277 -23.13 -1.19 8.20
CA ASN A 277 -21.86 -1.35 8.91
C ASN A 277 -20.93 -0.14 8.77
N LEU A 278 -21.21 0.83 7.88
CA LEU A 278 -20.28 1.91 7.57
C LEU A 278 -19.78 2.61 8.84
N ALA A 279 -20.67 2.92 9.78
CA ALA A 279 -20.30 3.56 11.04
C ALA A 279 -19.33 2.70 11.87
N SER A 280 -19.55 1.39 11.95
CA SER A 280 -18.64 0.45 12.64
C SER A 280 -17.34 0.18 11.88
N GLU A 281 -17.32 0.44 10.58
CA GLU A 281 -16.13 0.34 9.72
C GLU A 281 -15.40 1.69 9.58
N THR A 282 -15.87 2.73 10.26
CA THR A 282 -15.27 4.07 10.32
C THR A 282 -14.74 4.33 11.73
N MET A 283 -13.54 4.91 11.85
CA MET A 283 -12.95 5.30 13.13
C MET A 283 -12.44 6.73 13.14
N LEU A 284 -12.48 7.35 14.32
CA LEU A 284 -11.52 8.38 14.71
C LEU A 284 -10.30 7.71 15.35
N THR A 285 -9.13 8.33 15.26
CA THR A 285 -7.93 7.83 15.94
C THR A 285 -7.33 8.94 16.80
N PHE A 286 -7.06 8.62 18.06
CA PHE A 286 -6.29 9.47 18.96
C PHE A 286 -4.84 9.00 18.98
N GLY A 287 -3.90 9.83 18.54
CA GLY A 287 -2.48 9.53 18.45
C GLY A 287 -1.66 10.42 19.38
N CYS A 288 -0.92 9.82 20.32
CA CYS A 288 -0.11 10.53 21.29
C CYS A 288 1.15 11.11 20.63
N ASN A 289 1.40 12.41 20.78
CA ASN A 289 2.58 13.08 20.22
C ASN A 289 3.90 12.76 20.92
N GLY A 290 3.84 12.27 22.16
CA GLY A 290 5.01 11.82 22.91
C GLY A 290 5.40 10.40 22.54
N CYS A 291 4.70 9.43 23.13
CA CYS A 291 5.07 8.03 23.00
C CYS A 291 4.55 7.32 21.74
N GLY A 292 3.65 7.92 20.96
CA GLY A 292 3.08 7.27 19.77
C GLY A 292 1.99 6.24 20.04
N HIS A 293 1.47 6.16 21.28
CA HIS A 293 0.27 5.39 21.60
C HIS A 293 -0.90 5.82 20.69
N LYS A 294 -1.65 4.85 20.18
CA LYS A 294 -2.78 5.09 19.29
C LYS A 294 -4.02 4.38 19.83
N ILE A 295 -5.14 5.09 19.86
CA ILE A 295 -6.45 4.56 20.25
C ILE A 295 -7.39 4.75 19.07
N ALA A 296 -7.81 3.65 18.47
CA ALA A 296 -8.84 3.64 17.45
C ALA A 296 -10.22 3.67 18.11
N GLN A 297 -11.04 4.66 17.74
CA GLN A 297 -12.41 4.85 18.21
C GLN A 297 -13.37 4.62 17.04
N PRO A 298 -13.98 3.43 16.93
CA PRO A 298 -15.05 3.20 15.97
C PRO A 298 -16.23 4.14 16.19
N LEU A 299 -16.88 4.56 15.11
CA LEU A 299 -18.05 5.45 15.13
C LEU A 299 -19.39 4.71 15.18
N GLY A 300 -19.34 3.38 15.26
CA GLY A 300 -20.50 2.52 15.45
C GLY A 300 -20.06 1.17 15.98
N ILE A 301 -20.99 0.45 16.61
CA ILE A 301 -20.77 -0.90 17.10
C ILE A 301 -21.80 -1.82 16.45
N ARG A 302 -21.33 -2.97 15.96
CA ARG A 302 -22.19 -4.05 15.47
C ARG A 302 -22.07 -5.24 16.40
N ASN A 303 -23.15 -5.53 17.12
CA ASN A 303 -23.28 -6.73 17.96
C ASN A 303 -24.30 -7.64 17.27
N ASP A 304 -23.82 -8.73 16.67
CA ASP A 304 -24.63 -9.65 15.86
C ASP A 304 -25.44 -8.93 14.76
N ASN A 305 -26.73 -8.72 15.05
CA ASN A 305 -27.75 -8.11 14.19
C ASN A 305 -28.21 -6.73 14.67
N LYS A 306 -27.63 -6.17 15.74
CA LYS A 306 -27.97 -4.85 16.29
C LYS A 306 -26.86 -3.83 16.04
N TYR A 307 -27.28 -2.62 15.69
CA TYR A 307 -26.41 -1.45 15.54
C TYR A 307 -26.56 -0.59 16.80
N VAL A 308 -25.44 -0.25 17.44
CA VAL A 308 -25.42 0.50 18.70
C VAL A 308 -24.54 1.72 18.54
N TYR A 309 -24.93 2.82 19.17
CA TYR A 309 -24.10 4.02 19.28
C TYR A 309 -22.77 3.70 19.96
N PRO A 310 -21.65 4.26 19.47
CA PRO A 310 -20.34 3.98 20.04
C PRO A 310 -20.23 4.56 21.45
N LYS A 311 -19.56 3.81 22.34
CA LYS A 311 -19.02 4.35 23.60
C LYS A 311 -17.54 4.62 23.40
N LEU A 312 -16.98 5.51 24.22
CA LEU A 312 -15.54 5.77 24.23
C LEU A 312 -14.78 4.47 24.53
N VAL A 313 -13.83 4.13 23.68
CA VAL A 313 -12.97 2.94 23.81
C VAL A 313 -11.63 3.38 24.40
N GLY A 314 -11.21 2.71 25.47
CA GLY A 314 -9.97 3.01 26.16
C GLY A 314 -10.02 4.29 27.00
N GLN A 315 -8.89 4.63 27.61
CA GLN A 315 -8.73 5.84 28.41
C GLN A 315 -8.25 6.99 27.52
N VAL A 316 -9.18 7.65 26.86
CA VAL A 316 -8.89 8.88 26.10
C VAL A 316 -9.12 10.08 27.02
N SER A 317 -8.03 10.76 27.38
CA SER A 317 -8.07 12.07 28.05
C SER A 317 -7.35 13.10 27.17
N SER A 318 -7.27 14.36 27.61
CA SER A 318 -6.44 15.37 26.91
C SER A 318 -4.95 15.01 26.89
N HIS A 319 -4.51 14.15 27.82
CA HIS A 319 -3.12 13.72 27.96
C HIS A 319 -3.00 12.18 27.98
N CYS A 320 -1.89 11.69 27.43
CA CYS A 320 -1.55 10.28 27.40
C CYS A 320 -1.19 9.77 28.79
N GLN A 321 -1.86 8.71 29.24
CA GLN A 321 -1.60 8.08 30.54
C GLN A 321 -0.14 7.65 30.73
N PHE A 322 0.55 7.27 29.64
CA PHE A 322 1.90 6.72 29.70
C PHE A 322 2.99 7.78 29.80
N CYS A 323 2.83 8.93 29.12
CA CYS A 323 3.91 9.91 28.97
C CYS A 323 3.49 11.35 29.22
N GLY A 324 2.22 11.60 29.55
CA GLY A 324 1.68 12.92 29.81
C GLY A 324 1.59 13.84 28.59
N SER A 325 2.00 13.40 27.39
CA SER A 325 1.89 14.22 26.16
C SER A 325 0.45 14.27 25.64
N THR A 326 0.13 15.28 24.83
CA THR A 326 -1.21 15.43 24.25
C THR A 326 -1.51 14.41 23.15
N PHE A 327 -2.80 14.13 22.95
CA PHE A 327 -3.29 13.39 21.79
C PHE A 327 -3.68 14.32 20.64
N ASN A 328 -3.29 13.96 19.42
CA ASN A 328 -3.88 14.48 18.20
C ASN A 328 -5.02 13.57 17.73
N VAL A 329 -6.03 14.16 17.08
CA VAL A 329 -7.15 13.43 16.50
C VAL A 329 -6.99 13.36 14.98
N ALA A 330 -7.20 12.18 14.41
CA ALA A 330 -7.28 11.96 12.97
C ALA A 330 -8.54 11.17 12.61
N GLY A 331 -8.89 11.18 11.33
CA GLY A 331 -10.11 10.60 10.77
C GLY A 331 -11.21 11.64 10.58
N PRO A 332 -12.47 11.20 10.37
CA PRO A 332 -12.90 9.80 10.26
C PRO A 332 -12.20 9.06 9.12
N MET A 333 -11.81 7.80 9.35
CA MET A 333 -11.11 6.98 8.35
C MET A 333 -11.51 5.50 8.47
N PHE A 334 -11.18 4.70 7.46
CA PHE A 334 -11.58 3.29 7.42
C PHE A 334 -10.79 2.46 8.45
N VAL A 335 -11.48 1.69 9.30
CA VAL A 335 -10.84 0.84 10.32
C VAL A 335 -10.57 -0.58 9.84
N GLY A 336 -11.36 -1.07 8.89
CA GLY A 336 -11.33 -2.46 8.45
C GLY A 336 -10.04 -2.90 7.74
N PRO A 337 -10.00 -4.17 7.29
CA PRO A 337 -8.87 -4.74 6.56
C PRO A 337 -8.53 -3.94 5.31
N LEU A 338 -7.24 -3.72 5.06
CA LEU A 338 -6.76 -2.98 3.89
C LEU A 338 -6.63 -3.89 2.65
N HIS A 339 -6.60 -5.21 2.86
CA HIS A 339 -6.19 -6.20 1.87
C HIS A 339 -7.11 -7.42 1.86
N ASN A 340 -7.23 -8.07 0.70
CA ASN A 340 -7.85 -9.37 0.56
C ASN A 340 -6.77 -10.42 0.26
N GLN A 341 -6.55 -11.33 1.20
CA GLN A 341 -5.48 -12.34 1.10
C GLN A 341 -5.65 -13.28 -0.10
N LYS A 342 -6.88 -13.67 -0.46
CA LYS A 342 -7.14 -14.50 -1.64
C LYS A 342 -6.77 -13.76 -2.92
N PHE A 343 -7.06 -12.47 -2.98
CA PHE A 343 -6.73 -11.62 -4.12
C PHE A 343 -5.22 -11.43 -4.30
N ILE A 344 -4.51 -11.11 -3.22
CA ILE A 344 -3.04 -10.96 -3.27
C ILE A 344 -2.36 -12.26 -3.69
N ASN A 345 -2.77 -13.40 -3.13
CA ASN A 345 -2.28 -14.72 -3.53
C ASN A 345 -2.44 -14.94 -5.03
N LYS A 346 -3.61 -14.59 -5.58
CA LYS A 346 -3.88 -14.73 -7.00
C LYS A 346 -2.95 -13.86 -7.85
N ILE A 347 -2.68 -12.62 -7.44
CA ILE A 347 -1.74 -11.74 -8.14
C ILE A 347 -0.32 -12.30 -8.06
N LEU A 348 0.12 -12.78 -6.90
CA LEU A 348 1.46 -13.37 -6.74
C LEU A 348 1.65 -14.60 -7.64
N GLN A 349 0.64 -15.48 -7.73
CA GLN A 349 0.66 -16.64 -8.64
C GLN A 349 0.76 -16.20 -10.10
N LEU A 350 0.00 -15.18 -10.51
CA LEU A 350 0.08 -14.65 -11.88
C LEU A 350 1.44 -14.01 -12.15
N ASN A 351 1.98 -13.26 -11.18
CA ASN A 351 3.27 -12.60 -11.28
C ASN A 351 4.44 -13.61 -11.36
N GLU A 352 4.34 -14.76 -10.70
CA GLU A 352 5.34 -15.82 -10.80
C GLU A 352 5.42 -16.39 -12.23
N ASN A 353 4.25 -16.57 -12.86
CA ASN A 353 4.12 -17.19 -14.19
C ASN A 353 4.09 -16.18 -15.35
N CYS A 354 4.23 -14.89 -15.09
CA CYS A 354 4.17 -13.86 -16.13
C CYS A 354 5.48 -13.78 -16.93
N ASP A 355 5.39 -13.33 -18.19
CA ASP A 355 6.57 -12.97 -18.96
C ASP A 355 7.27 -11.75 -18.34
N LYS A 356 8.50 -11.96 -17.86
CA LYS A 356 9.31 -10.92 -17.19
C LYS A 356 9.77 -9.81 -18.15
N GLN A 357 9.77 -10.06 -19.46
CA GLN A 357 10.07 -9.02 -20.45
C GLN A 357 8.92 -8.03 -20.61
N THR A 358 7.68 -8.55 -20.61
CA THR A 358 6.45 -7.74 -20.56
C THR A 358 6.33 -7.02 -19.21
N TYR A 359 6.42 -7.74 -18.09
CA TYR A 359 6.23 -7.20 -16.73
C TYR A 359 7.57 -6.92 -16.04
N LYS A 360 8.25 -5.85 -16.48
CA LYS A 360 9.59 -5.51 -15.99
C LYS A 360 9.64 -5.23 -14.48
N THR A 361 8.51 -4.87 -13.86
CA THR A 361 8.45 -4.62 -12.41
C THR A 361 8.07 -5.85 -11.58
N SER A 362 8.10 -7.05 -12.16
CA SER A 362 7.65 -8.29 -11.52
C SER A 362 8.32 -8.60 -10.17
N GLU A 363 9.63 -8.36 -10.02
CA GLU A 363 10.32 -8.56 -8.73
C GLU A 363 9.90 -7.52 -7.68
N ARG A 364 9.59 -6.29 -8.11
CA ARG A 364 9.03 -5.26 -7.24
C ARG A 364 7.61 -5.64 -6.80
N ILE A 365 6.79 -6.18 -7.70
CA ILE A 365 5.44 -6.67 -7.38
C ILE A 365 5.51 -7.82 -6.37
N LYS A 366 6.38 -8.81 -6.62
CA LYS A 366 6.64 -9.91 -5.69
C LYS A 366 7.02 -9.37 -4.30
N GLY A 367 7.98 -8.46 -4.25
CA GLY A 367 8.39 -7.81 -3.00
C GLY A 367 7.23 -7.09 -2.30
N MET A 368 6.59 -6.14 -2.98
CA MET A 368 5.52 -5.34 -2.37
C MET A 368 4.38 -6.23 -1.87
N LEU A 369 3.94 -7.20 -2.67
CA LEU A 369 2.78 -8.03 -2.34
C LEU A 369 3.07 -9.13 -1.32
N THR A 370 4.27 -9.72 -1.29
CA THR A 370 4.65 -10.64 -0.20
C THR A 370 4.66 -9.92 1.14
N LEU A 371 5.13 -8.67 1.18
CA LEU A 371 5.09 -7.85 2.39
C LEU A 371 3.66 -7.52 2.80
N THR A 372 2.86 -7.01 1.85
CA THR A 372 1.45 -6.66 2.03
C THR A 372 0.62 -7.85 2.53
N GLN A 373 0.84 -9.04 1.96
CA GLN A 373 0.20 -10.29 2.37
C GLN A 373 0.56 -10.70 3.80
N SER A 374 1.78 -10.40 4.25
CA SER A 374 2.22 -10.74 5.60
C SER A 374 1.71 -9.80 6.68
N GLU A 375 1.08 -8.68 6.31
CA GLU A 375 0.59 -7.66 7.25
C GLU A 375 -0.55 -8.16 8.13
N LEU A 376 -0.56 -7.70 9.39
CA LEU A 376 -1.70 -7.89 10.28
C LEU A 376 -2.87 -6.98 9.87
N ASP A 377 -3.92 -7.59 9.35
CA ASP A 377 -5.15 -6.89 8.93
C ASP A 377 -5.99 -6.38 10.11
N SER A 378 -5.88 -7.01 11.28
CA SER A 378 -6.67 -6.69 12.48
C SER A 378 -6.12 -5.52 13.30
N VAL A 379 -4.92 -5.04 12.98
CA VAL A 379 -4.23 -4.01 13.74
C VAL A 379 -4.04 -2.77 12.87
N PRO A 380 -4.71 -1.65 13.18
CA PRO A 380 -4.49 -0.41 12.46
C PRO A 380 -3.15 0.23 12.88
N PHE A 381 -2.46 0.75 11.87
CA PHE A 381 -1.19 1.48 11.98
C PHE A 381 -0.01 0.62 12.43
N PHE A 382 1.17 1.23 12.32
CA PHE A 382 2.45 0.67 12.71
C PHE A 382 3.20 1.64 13.64
N TYR A 383 4.36 1.22 14.09
CA TYR A 383 5.30 2.05 14.85
C TYR A 383 6.75 1.69 14.50
N ASN A 384 7.65 2.66 14.69
CA ASN A 384 9.07 2.52 14.39
C ASN A 384 9.87 2.14 15.65
N LEU A 385 10.65 1.06 15.55
CA LEU A 385 11.45 0.55 16.67
C LEU A 385 12.57 1.51 17.07
N ASN A 386 13.18 2.22 16.11
CA ASN A 386 14.24 3.19 16.40
C ASN A 386 13.71 4.33 17.26
N HIS A 387 12.49 4.79 16.96
CA HIS A 387 11.87 5.80 17.79
C HIS A 387 11.59 5.27 19.19
N LEU A 388 11.02 4.06 19.29
CA LEU A 388 10.72 3.45 20.59
C LEU A 388 11.97 3.40 21.48
N SER A 389 13.11 2.91 20.97
CA SER A 389 14.38 2.91 21.70
C SER A 389 14.88 4.31 22.03
N SER A 390 14.70 5.28 21.11
CA SER A 390 15.15 6.66 21.32
C SER A 390 14.45 7.38 22.47
N MET A 391 13.20 7.01 22.78
CA MET A 391 12.46 7.59 23.91
C MET A 391 13.17 7.27 25.23
N PHE A 392 13.69 6.06 25.38
CA PHE A 392 14.41 5.57 26.56
C PHE A 392 15.91 5.90 26.53
N LYS A 393 16.40 6.54 25.46
CA LYS A 393 17.85 6.76 25.22
C LYS A 393 18.64 5.44 25.21
N SER A 394 18.00 4.38 24.77
CA SER A 394 18.58 3.04 24.64
C SER A 394 19.16 2.84 23.23
N PRO A 395 20.18 1.98 23.06
CA PRO A 395 20.55 1.47 21.75
C PRO A 395 19.32 0.92 20.99
N PRO A 396 19.24 1.09 19.66
CA PRO A 396 18.13 0.57 18.86
C PRO A 396 17.98 -0.94 19.02
N ILE A 397 16.77 -1.40 19.36
CA ILE A 397 16.45 -2.83 19.35
C ILE A 397 16.31 -3.31 17.91
N SER A 398 16.90 -4.46 17.58
CA SER A 398 16.75 -5.02 16.24
C SER A 398 15.33 -5.57 16.04
N ILE A 399 14.86 -5.61 14.79
CA ILE A 399 13.59 -6.28 14.46
C ILE A 399 13.61 -7.75 14.90
N ASP A 400 14.78 -8.40 14.83
CA ASP A 400 14.92 -9.81 15.22
C ASP A 400 14.66 -10.00 16.72
N GLU A 401 15.40 -9.29 17.56
CA GLU A 401 15.22 -9.32 19.03
C GLU A 401 13.82 -8.88 19.45
N TYR A 402 13.27 -7.84 18.81
CA TYR A 402 11.92 -7.39 19.08
C TYR A 402 10.87 -8.44 18.71
N SER A 403 11.05 -9.13 17.57
CA SER A 403 10.14 -10.20 17.14
C SER A 403 10.19 -11.42 18.04
N LYS A 404 11.36 -11.77 18.59
CA LYS A 404 11.51 -12.79 19.63
C LYS A 404 10.74 -12.39 20.87
N ALA A 405 10.99 -11.20 21.41
CA ALA A 405 10.30 -10.68 22.59
C ALA A 405 8.78 -10.70 22.45
N VAL A 406 8.23 -10.13 21.38
CA VAL A 406 6.78 -10.06 21.16
C VAL A 406 6.17 -11.45 20.97
N GLY A 407 6.80 -12.31 20.16
CA GLY A 407 6.32 -13.67 19.91
C GLY A 407 6.35 -14.57 21.13
N ASN A 408 7.41 -14.48 21.96
CA ASN A 408 7.53 -15.25 23.20
C ASN A 408 6.51 -14.80 24.26
N MET A 409 5.99 -13.58 24.14
CA MET A 409 4.87 -13.07 24.95
C MET A 409 3.49 -13.45 24.40
N GLY A 410 3.42 -14.23 23.31
CA GLY A 410 2.19 -14.72 22.71
C GLY A 410 1.47 -13.72 21.80
N TYR A 411 2.14 -12.63 21.42
CA TYR A 411 1.58 -11.61 20.52
C TYR A 411 2.07 -11.79 19.09
N LYS A 412 1.27 -11.33 18.15
CA LYS A 412 1.59 -11.39 16.71
C LYS A 412 2.25 -10.11 16.26
N LEU A 413 3.05 -10.21 15.22
CA LEU A 413 3.58 -9.04 14.55
C LEU A 413 3.75 -9.23 13.05
N SER A 414 3.82 -8.10 12.34
CA SER A 414 4.20 -8.07 10.94
C SER A 414 5.08 -6.87 10.67
N LEU A 415 5.86 -6.95 9.59
CA LEU A 415 6.35 -5.76 8.92
C LEU A 415 5.17 -5.02 8.25
N THR A 416 5.43 -3.83 7.71
CA THR A 416 4.48 -3.12 6.85
C THR A 416 5.13 -2.65 5.57
N HIS A 417 4.36 -2.60 4.48
CA HIS A 417 4.74 -2.04 3.18
C HIS A 417 4.80 -0.51 3.20
N ALA A 418 4.12 0.13 4.16
CA ALA A 418 3.96 1.58 4.19
C ALA A 418 5.25 2.32 4.60
N LYS A 419 6.13 1.71 5.40
CA LYS A 419 7.38 2.34 5.86
C LYS A 419 8.44 1.30 6.29
N LYS A 420 9.70 1.55 5.91
CA LYS A 420 10.87 0.76 6.36
C LYS A 420 10.94 0.70 7.90
N ASN A 421 11.46 -0.41 8.43
CA ASN A 421 11.77 -0.60 9.86
C ASN A 421 10.59 -0.35 10.81
N CYS A 422 9.37 -0.57 10.33
CA CYS A 422 8.16 -0.40 11.10
C CYS A 422 7.44 -1.73 11.32
N ILE A 423 6.78 -1.85 12.47
CA ILE A 423 6.10 -3.05 12.94
C ILE A 423 4.62 -2.74 13.18
N LYS A 424 3.75 -3.68 12.78
CA LYS A 424 2.39 -3.80 13.32
C LYS A 424 2.38 -4.93 14.33
N SER A 425 1.66 -4.78 15.44
CA SER A 425 1.52 -5.85 16.43
C SER A 425 0.23 -5.65 17.24
N ASP A 426 -0.38 -6.75 17.65
CA ASP A 426 -1.52 -6.77 18.56
C ASP A 426 -1.12 -6.66 20.04
N ILE A 427 0.18 -6.44 20.33
CA ILE A 427 0.67 -6.20 21.68
C ILE A 427 0.05 -4.94 22.30
N PRO A 428 -0.48 -5.01 23.54
CA PRO A 428 -0.91 -3.83 24.28
C PRO A 428 0.22 -2.82 24.42
N TRP A 429 -0.11 -1.54 24.26
CA TRP A 429 0.91 -0.48 24.21
C TRP A 429 1.77 -0.41 25.48
N GLU A 430 1.19 -0.64 26.65
CA GLU A 430 1.92 -0.73 27.92
C GLU A 430 2.99 -1.82 27.90
N LYS A 431 2.66 -3.03 27.41
CA LYS A 431 3.62 -4.13 27.25
C LYS A 431 4.67 -3.82 26.20
N ASN A 432 4.33 -3.07 25.15
CA ASN A 432 5.31 -2.60 24.17
C ASN A 432 6.36 -1.68 24.83
N LEU A 433 5.92 -0.75 25.68
CA LEU A 433 6.83 0.11 26.44
C LEU A 433 7.69 -0.71 27.42
N GLU A 434 7.12 -1.76 28.01
CA GLU A 434 7.85 -2.67 28.90
C GLU A 434 8.97 -3.43 28.20
N ILE A 435 8.73 -3.93 26.98
CA ILE A 435 9.79 -4.59 26.16
C ILE A 435 10.99 -3.65 25.99
N ILE A 436 10.76 -2.37 25.73
CA ILE A 436 11.83 -1.40 25.53
C ILE A 436 12.52 -1.04 26.85
N ARG A 437 11.78 -1.00 27.97
CA ARG A 437 12.38 -0.89 29.31
C ARG A 437 13.32 -2.06 29.56
N GLN A 438 12.87 -3.30 29.36
CA GLN A 438 13.68 -4.52 29.56
C GLN A 438 14.90 -4.57 28.62
N TRP A 439 14.73 -4.13 27.38
CA TRP A 439 15.84 -3.98 26.45
C TRP A 439 16.90 -2.99 26.98
N THR A 440 16.46 -1.84 27.49
CA THR A 440 17.35 -0.84 28.11
C THR A 440 18.11 -1.44 29.29
N ILE A 441 17.43 -2.22 30.14
CA ILE A 441 18.04 -2.93 31.26
C ILE A 441 19.08 -3.95 30.78
N LYS A 442 18.76 -4.77 29.78
CA LYS A 442 19.69 -5.77 29.19
C LYS A 442 20.96 -5.07 28.69
N GLN A 443 20.81 -3.97 27.95
CA GLN A 443 21.94 -3.21 27.42
C GLN A 443 22.78 -2.54 28.52
N ASN A 444 22.14 -1.95 29.53
CA ASN A 444 22.85 -1.31 30.63
C ASN A 444 23.57 -2.34 31.53
N LYS A 445 22.99 -3.53 31.75
CA LYS A 445 23.66 -4.62 32.48
C LYS A 445 24.93 -5.08 31.75
N ALA A 446 24.83 -5.33 30.44
CA ALA A 446 25.99 -5.69 29.62
C ALA A 446 27.08 -4.61 29.68
N TYR A 447 26.71 -3.32 29.61
CA TYR A 447 27.64 -2.21 29.75
C TYR A 447 28.31 -2.17 31.14
N VAL A 448 27.56 -2.40 32.22
CA VAL A 448 28.12 -2.44 33.58
C VAL A 448 29.11 -3.60 33.73
N GLU A 449 28.78 -4.78 33.22
CA GLU A 449 29.67 -5.95 33.23
C GLU A 449 30.97 -5.68 32.45
N GLU A 450 30.85 -5.12 31.24
CA GLU A 450 32.00 -4.73 30.41
C GLU A 450 32.91 -3.73 31.14
N MET A 451 32.33 -2.69 31.76
CA MET A 451 33.12 -1.68 32.48
C MET A 451 33.73 -2.21 33.78
N LYS A 452 33.07 -3.15 34.48
CA LYS A 452 33.65 -3.83 35.66
C LYS A 452 34.86 -4.66 35.26
N SER A 453 34.75 -5.45 34.20
CA SER A 453 35.89 -6.21 33.66
C SER A 453 37.04 -5.30 33.22
N LYS A 454 36.73 -4.14 32.64
CA LYS A 454 37.73 -3.13 32.27
C LYS A 454 38.42 -2.50 33.48
N PHE A 455 37.67 -2.22 34.56
CA PHE A 455 38.26 -1.73 35.81
C PHE A 455 39.21 -2.76 36.43
N GLU A 456 38.83 -4.04 36.41
CA GLU A 456 39.67 -5.14 36.91
C GLU A 456 40.98 -5.27 36.12
N SER A 457 40.98 -4.99 34.81
CA SER A 457 42.17 -5.10 33.96
C SER A 457 43.05 -3.85 33.95
N GLU A 458 42.47 -2.64 33.97
CA GLU A 458 43.20 -1.37 33.85
C GLU A 458 43.46 -0.68 35.21
N GLY A 459 42.82 -1.14 36.29
CA GLY A 459 42.96 -0.61 37.66
C GLY A 459 42.35 0.78 37.89
N SER A 460 41.83 1.43 36.85
CA SER A 460 41.13 2.72 36.95
C SER A 460 40.13 2.90 35.80
N LEU A 461 39.08 3.68 36.05
CA LEU A 461 38.12 4.13 35.04
C LEU A 461 38.05 5.65 35.03
N ASN A 462 37.63 6.22 33.90
CA ASN A 462 37.35 7.65 33.79
C ASN A 462 36.26 8.07 34.80
N GLU A 463 36.43 9.22 35.44
CA GLU A 463 35.49 9.79 36.42
C GLU A 463 34.03 9.77 35.94
N LYS A 464 33.78 10.17 34.68
CA LYS A 464 32.42 10.15 34.09
C LYS A 464 31.84 8.74 33.97
N ILE A 465 32.68 7.74 33.73
CA ILE A 465 32.25 6.34 33.67
C ILE A 465 31.91 5.86 35.07
N THR A 466 32.76 6.15 36.06
CA THR A 466 32.52 5.80 37.47
C THR A 466 31.21 6.43 37.97
N GLU A 467 30.99 7.72 37.73
CA GLU A 467 29.73 8.40 38.08
C GLU A 467 28.51 7.74 37.42
N LYS A 468 28.63 7.37 36.14
CA LYS A 468 27.54 6.69 35.42
C LYS A 468 27.27 5.32 36.02
N LEU A 469 28.30 4.55 36.39
CA LEU A 469 28.16 3.24 37.01
C LEU A 469 27.45 3.35 38.37
N THR A 470 27.83 4.30 39.23
CA THR A 470 27.16 4.53 40.52
C THR A 470 25.66 4.83 40.33
N LYS A 471 25.31 5.63 39.32
CA LYS A 471 23.89 5.92 39.02
C LYS A 471 23.14 4.71 38.46
N LEU A 472 23.80 3.88 37.64
CA LEU A 472 23.22 2.63 37.13
C LEU A 472 23.02 1.56 38.22
N GLU A 473 23.85 1.57 39.26
CA GLU A 473 23.67 0.70 40.44
C GLU A 473 22.45 1.12 41.28
N GLN A 474 22.13 2.41 41.32
CA GLN A 474 20.93 2.94 41.99
C GLN A 474 19.66 2.74 41.14
N ASP A 475 19.74 2.97 39.83
CA ASP A 475 18.66 2.77 38.88
C ASP A 475 19.24 2.24 37.56
N ILE A 476 19.05 0.95 37.30
CA ILE A 476 19.56 0.30 36.07
C ILE A 476 18.94 0.85 34.78
N THR A 477 17.84 1.61 34.86
CA THR A 477 17.23 2.32 33.72
C THR A 477 17.78 3.73 33.51
N TYR A 478 18.73 4.17 34.34
CA TYR A 478 19.32 5.50 34.26
C TYR A 478 19.97 5.77 32.89
N SER A 479 19.76 6.99 32.40
CA SER A 479 20.50 7.54 31.27
C SER A 479 20.79 9.02 31.52
N PRO A 480 22.04 9.50 31.31
CA PRO A 480 22.38 10.91 31.49
C PRO A 480 21.63 11.84 30.53
N ASN A 481 21.07 11.29 29.44
CA ASN A 481 20.34 12.04 28.41
C ASN A 481 18.81 12.05 28.64
N LEU A 482 18.33 11.45 29.73
CA LEU A 482 16.92 11.52 30.13
C LEU A 482 16.73 12.67 31.13
N ASN A 483 15.90 13.64 30.78
CA ASN A 483 15.42 14.66 31.70
C ASN A 483 14.06 14.24 32.28
N GLU A 484 13.70 14.71 33.49
CA GLU A 484 12.45 14.31 34.16
C GLU A 484 11.18 14.61 33.35
N LYS A 485 11.20 15.67 32.53
CA LYS A 485 10.08 16.06 31.67
C LYS A 485 10.03 15.30 30.34
N SER A 486 11.03 14.47 30.06
CA SER A 486 11.14 13.75 28.79
C SER A 486 10.11 12.64 28.73
N VAL A 487 9.67 12.31 27.51
CA VAL A 487 8.75 11.22 27.25
C VAL A 487 9.22 9.92 27.92
N GLY A 488 10.51 9.57 27.77
CA GLY A 488 11.09 8.38 28.40
C GLY A 488 11.02 8.38 29.92
N ALA A 489 11.37 9.49 30.57
CA ALA A 489 11.32 9.58 32.03
C ALA A 489 9.88 9.47 32.56
N GLN A 490 8.92 10.10 31.87
CA GLN A 490 7.49 9.99 32.22
C GLN A 490 6.99 8.55 32.09
N ILE A 491 7.40 7.83 31.04
CA ILE A 491 7.08 6.41 30.85
C ILE A 491 7.69 5.55 31.95
N LEU A 492 8.97 5.75 32.30
CA LEU A 492 9.63 5.00 33.37
C LEU A 492 8.92 5.23 34.71
N ASN A 493 8.54 6.47 35.01
CA ASN A 493 7.77 6.79 36.21
C ASN A 493 6.38 6.13 36.22
N TYR A 494 5.69 6.12 35.08
CA TYR A 494 4.42 5.41 34.93
C TYR A 494 4.60 3.90 35.20
N LEU A 495 5.57 3.25 34.56
CA LEU A 495 5.82 1.81 34.71
C LEU A 495 6.29 1.42 36.13
N LYS A 496 6.99 2.32 36.83
CA LYS A 496 7.35 2.13 38.25
C LYS A 496 6.13 2.18 39.16
N LYS A 497 5.19 3.11 38.91
CA LYS A 497 3.98 3.31 39.73
C LYS A 497 2.96 2.18 39.63
N GLN A 498 2.86 1.52 38.48
CA GLN A 498 1.87 0.46 38.26
C GLN A 498 2.22 -0.88 38.90
N GLU A 499 3.32 -0.96 39.67
CA GLU A 499 3.87 -2.22 40.24
C GLU A 499 4.11 -3.35 39.20
N LEU A 500 3.99 -3.04 37.90
CA LEU A 500 4.45 -3.84 36.75
C LEU A 500 5.97 -4.07 36.73
N ALA A 501 6.66 -3.72 37.82
CA ALA A 501 8.06 -4.05 38.09
C ALA A 501 8.25 -5.52 38.54
N THR A 502 7.17 -6.30 38.71
CA THR A 502 7.26 -7.73 39.03
C THR A 502 7.16 -8.63 37.80
N ASP A 503 8.29 -9.26 37.44
CA ASP A 503 8.43 -10.59 36.81
C ASP A 503 7.88 -10.87 35.40
N VAL A 504 7.67 -9.89 34.53
CA VAL A 504 7.55 -10.20 33.08
C VAL A 504 8.96 -10.33 32.50
N ALA A 505 9.56 -11.51 32.61
CA ALA A 505 10.81 -11.82 31.92
C ALA A 505 10.57 -11.78 30.41
N VAL A 506 11.13 -10.75 29.74
CA VAL A 506 11.08 -10.64 28.27
C VAL A 506 12.21 -11.46 27.68
N ASP A 507 11.87 -12.48 26.91
CA ASP A 507 12.82 -13.35 26.23
C ASP A 507 13.19 -12.78 24.85
N PHE A 508 14.41 -12.23 24.75
CA PHE A 508 14.97 -11.67 23.52
C PHE A 508 15.79 -12.68 22.71
N ASP A 509 16.02 -13.88 23.24
CA ASP A 509 17.07 -14.79 22.77
C ASP A 509 16.48 -16.02 22.08
N THR A 510 15.33 -16.52 22.56
CA THR A 510 14.66 -17.69 21.98
C THR A 510 13.86 -17.33 20.72
N SER A 511 14.17 -17.99 19.61
CA SER A 511 13.37 -17.90 18.38
C SER A 511 12.00 -18.54 18.54
N ASN A 512 11.00 -17.96 17.86
CA ASN A 512 9.63 -18.45 17.79
C ASN A 512 9.08 -18.33 16.35
N GLU A 513 7.84 -18.78 16.17
CA GLU A 513 7.16 -18.78 14.86
C GLU A 513 7.13 -17.37 14.22
N GLU A 514 6.86 -16.34 15.00
CA GLU A 514 6.78 -14.96 14.52
C GLU A 514 8.17 -14.43 14.11
N SER A 515 9.20 -14.63 14.94
CA SER A 515 10.57 -14.22 14.60
C SER A 515 11.09 -14.95 13.36
N ASP A 516 10.79 -16.25 13.21
CA ASP A 516 11.18 -17.04 12.06
C ASP A 516 10.50 -16.55 10.78
N LYS A 517 9.20 -16.23 10.84
CA LYS A 517 8.45 -15.64 9.74
C LYS A 517 9.06 -14.30 9.31
N ILE A 518 9.35 -13.41 10.27
CA ILE A 518 9.96 -12.10 9.99
C ILE A 518 11.37 -12.26 9.41
N SER A 519 12.18 -13.17 9.95
CA SER A 519 13.53 -13.47 9.46
C SER A 519 13.50 -13.97 8.01
N LYS A 520 12.62 -14.92 7.69
CA LYS A 520 12.39 -15.41 6.31
C LYS A 520 11.99 -14.26 5.38
N LEU A 521 11.02 -13.44 5.79
CA LEU A 521 10.59 -12.29 5.00
C LEU A 521 11.72 -11.30 4.74
N ARG A 522 12.60 -11.04 5.72
CA ARG A 522 13.75 -10.13 5.58
C ARG A 522 14.85 -10.66 4.66
N LYS A 523 15.03 -11.98 4.55
CA LYS A 523 16.02 -12.62 3.66
C LYS A 523 15.64 -12.55 2.18
N VAL A 524 14.36 -12.41 1.85
CA VAL A 524 13.95 -12.17 0.47
C VAL A 524 14.51 -10.80 0.05
N LYS A 525 15.43 -10.77 -0.94
CA LYS A 525 15.98 -9.54 -1.56
C LYS A 525 14.87 -8.79 -2.30
N MET A 526 13.99 -8.18 -1.55
CA MET A 526 12.86 -7.42 -2.07
C MET A 526 13.36 -6.01 -2.35
N VAL A 527 13.13 -5.48 -3.54
CA VAL A 527 13.29 -4.04 -3.83
C VAL A 527 12.11 -3.35 -3.16
N ARG A 528 12.19 -3.17 -1.83
CA ARG A 528 11.03 -2.83 -0.99
C ARG A 528 10.66 -1.37 -1.05
N TYR A 529 11.65 -0.49 -1.19
CA TYR A 529 11.46 0.95 -1.20
C TYR A 529 12.55 1.53 -2.08
N GLN A 530 12.17 2.12 -3.21
CA GLN A 530 13.12 2.90 -3.99
C GLN A 530 13.41 4.18 -3.22
N GLU A 531 14.67 4.42 -2.92
CA GLU A 531 15.14 5.75 -2.54
C GLU A 531 15.06 6.63 -3.77
N ASN A 532 14.54 7.85 -3.62
CA ASN A 532 14.32 8.81 -4.71
C ASN A 532 15.51 8.81 -5.69
N PRO A 533 15.34 8.30 -6.92
CA PRO A 533 16.43 8.27 -7.91
C PRO A 533 16.92 9.65 -8.34
N THR A 534 16.13 10.71 -8.15
CA THR A 534 16.49 12.08 -8.56
C THR A 534 15.89 13.15 -7.63
N LYS A 535 16.45 14.37 -7.70
CA LYS A 535 16.07 15.55 -6.87
C LYS A 535 14.65 16.07 -7.15
N ASN A 536 14.05 15.73 -8.29
CA ASN A 536 12.70 16.13 -8.73
C ASN A 536 11.75 14.91 -8.85
N TRP A 537 11.95 13.90 -8.00
CA TRP A 537 11.12 12.71 -7.99
C TRP A 537 9.71 13.02 -7.46
N GLY A 538 8.70 12.97 -8.33
CA GLY A 538 7.31 13.26 -7.98
C GLY A 538 6.42 13.55 -9.20
N PRO A 539 5.12 13.86 -8.97
CA PRO A 539 4.23 14.27 -10.05
C PRO A 539 4.77 15.55 -10.72
N MET A 540 4.99 15.49 -12.04
CA MET A 540 5.36 16.67 -12.82
C MET A 540 4.24 17.71 -12.77
N ALA A 541 4.60 18.99 -12.87
CA ALA A 541 3.60 20.07 -12.94
C ALA A 541 2.62 19.79 -14.09
N ARG A 542 1.35 20.16 -13.90
CA ARG A 542 0.36 20.09 -14.99
C ARG A 542 0.92 20.88 -16.19
N PRO A 543 0.88 20.34 -17.42
CA PRO A 543 1.13 21.17 -18.60
C PRO A 543 0.22 22.40 -18.55
N LYS A 544 0.81 23.58 -18.80
CA LYS A 544 0.09 24.85 -18.80
C LYS A 544 -0.81 24.96 -20.01
#